data_AF-A0A8S3SG93-F1
#
_entry.id   AF-A0A8S3SG93-F1
#
_cell.length_a   1.000
_cell.length_b   1.000
_cell.length_c   1.000
_cell.angle_alpha   90.00
_cell.angle_beta   90.00
_cell.angle_gamma   90.00
#
_symmetry.space_group_name_H-M   'P 1'
#
loop_
_entity.id
_entity.type
_entity.pdbx_description
1 polymer ?
#
loop_
_entity_poly.entity_id
_entity_poly.type
_entity_poly.pdbx_seq_one_letter_code
_entity_poly.pdbx_strand_id
1 'polypeptide(L)'
;MCSLLLATLYEILYCNQGLHNTRLTETSVKTTPKELHIKQNHIRLRDTSVKTTSTDLHVERDHTRLKDTPVKTTSPDLPRKRGPPGHTIPVDLSFIDNKWRLSSICKPYTIFINRRDFPLYKYTTNAGSVKIFTHSLSDIISSVIRRVGAFELNTINRVLYQLQKDPSMNLIDIGTNIGQHSIAAALIGRNSIAVDAVKSNIEHVCASAHYLNIGSRITLIHNILSDSSGTRELRYSASNTDFGLNHVDSDGIWDKMRRKFSGRHFKTKTVQENAATLDNLLLIPQMQQFKKVFIKIDVEGHEHRVLLGAKEFFKRLDVQGIIMEWAWHVKRPSSEIIKTLMAEWKFKPFRMFRTTQFDLSAIQSNLWPQDVLWLPIKNNTKV
;
A
#
# COMPACT_ATOMS: atom_id res chain seq x y z
N MET A 1 -18.47 -17.75 4.46
CA MET A 1 -17.55 -17.91 3.32
C MET A 1 -17.89 -16.99 2.14
N CYS A 2 -19.15 -16.52 1.97
CA CYS A 2 -19.50 -15.58 0.88
C CYS A 2 -19.10 -14.10 1.07
N SER A 3 -18.80 -13.62 2.30
CA SER A 3 -18.51 -12.20 2.54
C SER A 3 -17.05 -11.79 2.29
N LEU A 4 -16.09 -12.72 2.33
CA LEU A 4 -14.69 -12.45 1.95
C LEU A 4 -14.46 -12.48 0.43
N LEU A 5 -15.36 -13.12 -0.32
CA LEU A 5 -15.27 -13.20 -1.78
C LEU A 5 -15.57 -11.84 -2.43
N LEU A 6 -16.37 -10.97 -1.80
CA LEU A 6 -16.79 -9.68 -2.35
C LEU A 6 -15.65 -8.67 -2.51
N ALA A 7 -14.67 -8.64 -1.60
CA ALA A 7 -13.51 -7.74 -1.73
C ALA A 7 -12.57 -8.18 -2.87
N THR A 8 -12.31 -9.49 -3.00
CA THR A 8 -11.53 -10.07 -4.11
C THR A 8 -12.26 -10.07 -5.45
N LEU A 9 -13.58 -10.22 -5.49
CA LEU A 9 -14.37 -10.13 -6.73
C LEU A 9 -14.46 -8.69 -7.25
N TYR A 10 -14.41 -7.67 -6.38
CA TYR A 10 -14.45 -6.27 -6.81
C TYR A 10 -13.21 -5.86 -7.60
N GLU A 11 -12.03 -6.34 -7.20
CA GLU A 11 -10.75 -6.16 -7.91
C GLU A 11 -10.68 -6.95 -9.22
N ILE A 12 -11.23 -8.18 -9.25
CA ILE A 12 -11.20 -9.05 -10.44
C ILE A 12 -12.23 -8.59 -11.51
N LEU A 13 -13.43 -8.16 -11.11
CA LEU A 13 -14.47 -7.73 -12.06
C LEU A 13 -14.12 -6.41 -12.77
N TYR A 14 -13.41 -5.49 -12.11
CA TYR A 14 -12.99 -4.23 -12.73
C TYR A 14 -11.78 -4.36 -13.68
N CYS A 15 -11.10 -5.51 -13.69
CA CYS A 15 -10.04 -5.78 -14.65
C CYS A 15 -10.55 -6.15 -16.05
N ASN A 16 -11.84 -6.49 -16.20
CA ASN A 16 -12.36 -7.14 -17.41
C ASN A 16 -13.52 -6.44 -18.13
N GLN A 17 -13.89 -5.20 -17.76
CA GLN A 17 -14.87 -4.41 -18.52
C GLN A 17 -14.24 -3.13 -19.08
N GLY A 18 -13.48 -3.33 -20.15
CA GLY A 18 -13.06 -2.26 -21.05
C GLY A 18 -13.19 -2.75 -22.48
N LEU A 19 -14.41 -3.01 -22.94
CA LEU A 19 -14.77 -3.19 -24.35
C LEU A 19 -16.31 -3.27 -24.47
N HIS A 20 -16.96 -2.14 -24.71
CA HIS A 20 -17.81 -1.93 -25.88
C HIS A 20 -18.52 -0.58 -25.79
N ASN A 21 -18.31 0.18 -26.85
CA ASN A 21 -18.88 1.48 -27.13
C ASN A 21 -20.24 1.25 -27.79
N THR A 22 -21.36 1.60 -27.15
CA THR A 22 -22.61 1.85 -27.86
C THR A 22 -23.41 2.97 -27.19
N ARG A 23 -23.62 3.99 -28.01
CA ARG A 23 -24.40 5.21 -27.81
C ARG A 23 -25.88 4.84 -27.82
N LEU A 24 -26.63 5.08 -26.74
CA LEU A 24 -28.10 5.14 -26.81
C LEU A 24 -28.63 6.26 -25.92
N THR A 25 -29.58 6.96 -26.52
CA THR A 25 -30.20 8.24 -26.19
C THR A 25 -31.19 8.18 -25.03
N GLU A 26 -31.39 9.33 -24.40
CA GLU A 26 -32.39 9.60 -23.36
C GLU A 26 -33.81 9.19 -23.78
N THR A 27 -34.57 8.64 -22.82
CA THR A 27 -36.00 8.93 -22.67
C THR A 27 -36.45 8.58 -21.26
N SER A 28 -37.11 9.55 -20.63
CA SER A 28 -37.66 9.50 -19.28
C SER A 28 -39.00 8.77 -19.23
N VAL A 29 -39.21 7.84 -18.30
CA VAL A 29 -40.54 7.54 -17.72
C VAL A 29 -40.39 7.14 -16.25
N LYS A 30 -41.15 7.81 -15.38
CA LYS A 30 -41.36 7.50 -13.96
C LYS A 30 -42.43 6.40 -13.83
N THR A 31 -42.22 5.38 -13.01
CA THR A 31 -43.29 4.71 -12.23
C THR A 31 -42.72 3.91 -11.04
N THR A 32 -43.50 3.91 -9.95
CA THR A 32 -43.24 3.46 -8.57
C THR A 32 -43.36 1.94 -8.35
N PRO A 33 -42.87 1.41 -7.20
CA PRO A 33 -42.51 0.00 -7.05
C PRO A 33 -43.68 -0.92 -6.65
N LYS A 34 -43.74 -2.12 -7.25
CA LYS A 34 -44.52 -3.26 -6.76
C LYS A 34 -43.59 -4.43 -6.46
N GLU A 35 -43.84 -5.04 -5.31
CA GLU A 35 -43.19 -6.20 -4.73
C GLU A 35 -43.14 -7.39 -5.70
N LEU A 36 -41.97 -8.03 -5.82
CA LEU A 36 -41.84 -9.31 -6.51
C LEU A 36 -41.24 -10.37 -5.59
N HIS A 37 -42.08 -11.35 -5.27
CA HIS A 37 -41.76 -12.61 -4.60
C HIS A 37 -40.75 -13.41 -5.44
N ILE A 38 -39.63 -13.80 -4.82
CA ILE A 38 -38.60 -14.67 -5.44
C ILE A 38 -39.05 -16.14 -5.28
N LYS A 39 -39.42 -16.79 -6.38
CA LYS A 39 -39.49 -18.26 -6.48
C LYS A 39 -38.14 -18.80 -6.97
N GLN A 40 -37.53 -19.67 -6.17
CA GLN A 40 -36.36 -20.46 -6.54
C GLN A 40 -36.74 -21.51 -7.59
N ASN A 41 -36.16 -21.42 -8.79
CA ASN A 41 -36.22 -22.50 -9.78
C ASN A 41 -34.84 -23.13 -9.93
N HIS A 42 -34.74 -24.40 -9.53
CA HIS A 42 -33.66 -25.31 -9.89
C HIS A 42 -33.72 -25.59 -11.40
N ILE A 43 -32.62 -25.34 -12.12
CA ILE A 43 -32.43 -25.81 -13.49
C ILE A 43 -31.24 -26.78 -13.50
N ARG A 44 -31.55 -28.04 -13.82
CA ARG A 44 -30.61 -29.11 -14.18
C ARG A 44 -29.88 -28.73 -15.47
N LEU A 45 -28.56 -28.75 -15.47
CA LEU A 45 -27.76 -28.76 -16.69
C LEU A 45 -27.82 -30.16 -17.31
N ARG A 46 -28.29 -30.25 -18.56
CA ARG A 46 -28.16 -31.42 -19.43
C ARG A 46 -26.95 -31.20 -20.33
N ASP A 47 -26.17 -32.26 -20.47
CA ASP A 47 -25.13 -32.43 -21.48
C ASP A 47 -25.70 -32.28 -22.89
N THR A 48 -25.06 -31.45 -23.71
CA THR A 48 -25.12 -31.54 -25.17
C THR A 48 -23.73 -31.33 -25.76
N SER A 49 -23.14 -32.44 -26.20
CA SER A 49 -21.99 -32.50 -27.08
C SER A 49 -22.35 -31.94 -28.46
N VAL A 50 -21.58 -30.96 -28.97
CA VAL A 50 -21.62 -30.56 -30.38
C VAL A 50 -20.22 -30.64 -30.96
N LYS A 51 -20.07 -31.54 -31.94
CA LYS A 51 -18.92 -31.67 -32.84
C LYS A 51 -18.84 -30.43 -33.74
N THR A 52 -17.64 -29.90 -33.94
CA THR A 52 -17.34 -28.98 -35.05
C THR A 52 -16.15 -29.51 -35.84
N THR A 53 -16.38 -29.61 -37.15
CA THR A 53 -15.51 -30.13 -38.20
C THR A 53 -14.50 -29.08 -38.65
N SER A 54 -13.29 -29.55 -38.99
CA SER A 54 -12.22 -28.78 -39.63
C SER A 54 -12.54 -28.49 -41.09
N THR A 55 -12.30 -27.26 -41.53
CA THR A 55 -11.99 -26.97 -42.94
C THR A 55 -10.84 -25.97 -43.02
N ASP A 56 -9.83 -26.38 -43.77
CA ASP A 56 -8.62 -25.67 -44.12
C ASP A 56 -8.90 -24.42 -44.98
N LEU A 57 -8.19 -23.33 -44.70
CA LEU A 57 -7.95 -22.25 -45.66
C LEU A 57 -6.47 -21.86 -45.62
N HIS A 58 -5.75 -22.29 -46.66
CA HIS A 58 -4.46 -21.78 -47.09
C HIS A 58 -4.64 -20.36 -47.65
N VAL A 59 -3.84 -19.40 -47.18
CA VAL A 59 -3.44 -18.21 -47.96
C VAL A 59 -1.97 -17.89 -47.64
N GLU A 60 -1.25 -17.60 -48.71
CA GLU A 60 0.20 -17.53 -48.90
C GLU A 60 0.96 -16.55 -47.99
N ARG A 61 2.21 -16.93 -47.68
CA ARG A 61 3.23 -16.06 -47.10
C ARG A 61 3.98 -15.36 -48.24
N ASP A 62 3.80 -14.05 -48.34
CA ASP A 62 4.64 -13.22 -49.18
C ASP A 62 5.73 -12.55 -48.35
N HIS A 63 6.99 -12.86 -48.68
CA HIS A 63 8.18 -12.36 -48.03
C HIS A 63 8.62 -11.04 -48.67
N THR A 64 8.37 -9.92 -48.01
CA THR A 64 9.12 -8.68 -48.29
C THR A 64 9.79 -8.13 -47.04
N ARG A 65 11.07 -7.83 -47.24
CA ARG A 65 12.13 -7.62 -46.27
C ARG A 65 12.30 -6.11 -46.08
N LEU A 66 11.76 -5.54 -45.01
CA LEU A 66 12.11 -4.18 -44.60
C LEU A 66 13.24 -4.26 -43.57
N LYS A 67 14.37 -3.65 -43.95
CA LYS A 67 15.56 -3.47 -43.13
C LYS A 67 15.31 -2.29 -42.19
N ASP A 68 15.17 -2.55 -40.90
CA ASP A 68 15.23 -1.51 -39.87
C ASP A 68 16.53 -1.61 -39.08
N THR A 69 17.28 -0.53 -39.18
CA THR A 69 18.54 -0.19 -38.53
C THR A 69 18.43 -0.26 -37.00
N PRO A 70 19.39 -0.85 -36.26
CA PRO A 70 19.34 -0.87 -34.81
C PRO A 70 19.71 0.49 -34.23
N VAL A 71 18.72 1.16 -33.63
CA VAL A 71 18.94 2.33 -32.77
C VAL A 71 19.64 1.84 -31.49
N LYS A 72 20.89 2.28 -31.28
CA LYS A 72 21.62 2.13 -30.02
C LYS A 72 20.89 2.91 -28.92
N THR A 73 20.14 2.22 -28.07
CA THR A 73 19.71 2.76 -26.77
C THR A 73 20.82 2.50 -25.74
N THR A 74 21.55 3.55 -25.40
CA THR A 74 22.46 3.56 -24.25
C THR A 74 21.63 3.51 -22.97
N SER A 75 21.45 2.32 -22.41
CA SER A 75 21.00 2.15 -21.03
C SER A 75 22.03 2.79 -20.10
N PRO A 76 21.65 3.62 -19.11
CA PRO A 76 22.59 4.06 -18.10
C PRO A 76 23.02 2.85 -17.27
N ASP A 77 24.33 2.61 -17.24
CA ASP A 77 24.97 1.52 -16.51
C ASP A 77 24.57 1.53 -15.03
N LEU A 78 24.03 0.40 -14.58
CA LEU A 78 23.96 0.07 -13.15
C LEU A 78 25.38 0.13 -12.56
N PRO A 79 25.60 0.81 -11.42
CA PRO A 79 26.94 0.98 -10.88
C PRO A 79 27.60 -0.39 -10.59
N ARG A 80 28.77 -0.59 -11.21
CA ARG A 80 29.63 -1.76 -11.06
C ARG A 80 30.04 -2.00 -9.61
N LYS A 81 30.00 -3.29 -9.25
CA LYS A 81 30.41 -3.93 -8.00
C LYS A 81 31.65 -3.29 -7.34
N ARG A 82 31.52 -2.87 -6.07
CA ARG A 82 32.64 -2.65 -5.16
C ARG A 82 32.49 -3.56 -3.93
N GLY A 83 33.52 -4.37 -3.69
CA GLY A 83 33.80 -5.09 -2.43
C GLY A 83 32.88 -6.27 -2.08
N PRO A 84 33.37 -7.24 -1.27
CA PRO A 84 32.48 -8.18 -0.61
C PRO A 84 31.54 -7.38 0.31
N PRO A 85 30.22 -7.59 0.27
CA PRO A 85 29.29 -6.72 0.96
C PRO A 85 29.42 -6.94 2.47
N GLY A 86 29.96 -5.96 3.19
CA GLY A 86 29.64 -5.81 4.61
C GLY A 86 28.11 -5.73 4.69
N HIS A 87 27.49 -6.76 5.25
CA HIS A 87 26.04 -6.86 5.27
C HIS A 87 25.45 -5.69 6.05
N THR A 88 24.70 -4.82 5.37
CA THR A 88 24.12 -3.64 6.01
C THR A 88 22.80 -4.01 6.68
N ILE A 89 22.71 -3.83 8.00
CA ILE A 89 21.48 -3.99 8.78
C ILE A 89 20.80 -2.62 8.86
N PRO A 90 19.46 -2.54 8.71
CA PRO A 90 18.72 -1.31 8.98
C PRO A 90 19.01 -0.76 10.38
N VAL A 91 18.98 0.56 10.53
CA VAL A 91 18.89 1.15 11.87
C VAL A 91 17.46 0.97 12.36
N ASP A 92 17.28 0.32 13.51
CA ASP A 92 15.97 0.16 14.15
C ASP A 92 15.87 1.04 15.40
N LEU A 93 14.79 1.82 15.49
CA LEU A 93 14.52 2.77 16.57
C LEU A 93 13.16 2.51 17.19
N SER A 94 13.06 2.81 18.48
CA SER A 94 11.79 2.92 19.20
C SER A 94 11.76 4.20 20.03
N PHE A 95 10.60 4.87 20.02
CA PHE A 95 10.32 6.02 20.87
C PHE A 95 9.76 5.54 22.21
N ILE A 96 10.51 5.75 23.29
CA ILE A 96 10.19 5.29 24.65
C ILE A 96 10.54 6.40 25.63
N ASP A 97 9.62 6.72 26.54
CA ASP A 97 9.78 7.79 27.53
C ASP A 97 10.20 9.13 26.89
N ASN A 98 9.51 9.49 25.81
CA ASN A 98 9.77 10.71 25.03
C ASN A 98 11.18 10.81 24.40
N LYS A 99 11.87 9.68 24.19
CA LYS A 99 13.21 9.63 23.58
C LYS A 99 13.33 8.51 22.56
N TRP A 100 14.05 8.78 21.48
CA TRP A 100 14.47 7.75 20.53
C TRP A 100 15.58 6.89 21.11
N ARG A 101 15.42 5.57 21.04
CA ARG A 101 16.42 4.60 21.46
C ARG A 101 16.66 3.61 20.33
N LEU A 102 17.90 3.15 20.19
CA LEU A 102 18.22 2.01 19.35
C LEU A 102 17.47 0.78 19.87
N SER A 103 16.83 0.07 18.96
CA SER A 103 16.17 -1.19 19.24
C SER A 103 17.14 -2.36 19.00
N SER A 104 16.67 -3.56 19.30
CA SER A 104 17.37 -4.82 19.02
C SER A 104 16.52 -5.80 18.23
N ILE A 105 15.48 -5.30 17.55
CA ILE A 105 14.57 -6.14 16.77
C ILE A 105 15.29 -6.71 15.55
N CYS A 106 16.16 -5.92 14.91
CA CYS A 106 16.94 -6.41 13.76
C CYS A 106 18.14 -7.29 14.15
N LYS A 107 18.62 -7.27 15.40
CA LYS A 107 19.86 -7.96 15.81
C LYS A 107 19.85 -9.50 15.72
N PRO A 108 18.73 -10.24 15.85
CA PRO A 108 18.71 -11.70 15.72
C PRO A 108 18.69 -12.20 14.25
N TYR A 109 19.02 -11.39 13.24
CA TYR A 109 18.68 -11.68 11.84
C TYR A 109 19.25 -12.97 11.24
N THR A 110 20.39 -13.46 11.71
CA THR A 110 20.94 -14.77 11.33
C THR A 110 20.03 -15.93 11.74
N ILE A 111 19.17 -15.72 12.74
CA ILE A 111 18.16 -16.66 13.21
C ILE A 111 16.92 -16.64 12.28
N PHE A 112 16.57 -15.49 11.70
CA PHE A 112 15.36 -15.37 10.85
C PHE A 112 15.47 -16.15 9.54
N ILE A 113 16.64 -16.10 8.87
CA ILE A 113 16.83 -16.69 7.53
C ILE A 113 16.79 -18.22 7.55
N ASN A 114 17.10 -18.85 8.70
CA ASN A 114 17.15 -20.31 8.84
C ASN A 114 15.84 -20.93 9.37
N ARG A 115 14.77 -20.14 9.57
CA ARG A 115 13.48 -20.66 10.05
C ARG A 115 12.47 -20.80 8.91
N ARG A 116 11.63 -21.85 9.00
CA ARG A 116 10.44 -22.04 8.15
C ARG A 116 9.44 -20.87 8.23
N ASP A 117 9.62 -19.98 9.19
CA ASP A 117 8.75 -18.85 9.48
C ASP A 117 8.89 -17.65 8.54
N PHE A 118 9.99 -17.60 7.75
CA PHE A 118 10.29 -16.53 6.81
C PHE A 118 10.42 -17.08 5.38
N PRO A 119 9.33 -17.50 4.72
CA PRO A 119 9.39 -17.87 3.32
C PRO A 119 9.68 -16.65 2.42
N LEU A 120 10.65 -16.82 1.53
CA LEU A 120 11.07 -15.81 0.55
C LEU A 120 10.18 -15.86 -0.70
N TYR A 121 9.56 -14.74 -1.04
CA TYR A 121 8.75 -14.59 -2.24
C TYR A 121 9.32 -13.53 -3.16
N LYS A 122 9.04 -13.68 -4.46
CA LYS A 122 9.46 -12.77 -5.51
C LYS A 122 8.22 -12.22 -6.21
N TYR A 123 8.21 -10.91 -6.43
CA TYR A 123 7.22 -10.23 -7.25
C TYR A 123 7.87 -9.22 -8.18
N THR A 124 7.09 -8.69 -9.11
CA THR A 124 7.57 -7.76 -10.13
C THR A 124 6.79 -6.46 -10.05
N THR A 125 7.52 -5.35 -9.95
CA THR A 125 7.01 -3.99 -10.05
C THR A 125 7.41 -3.39 -11.40
N ASN A 126 6.90 -2.21 -11.72
CA ASN A 126 7.33 -1.45 -12.89
C ASN A 126 8.82 -1.03 -12.83
N ALA A 127 9.43 -1.06 -11.64
CA ALA A 127 10.85 -0.75 -11.46
C ALA A 127 11.75 -1.99 -11.39
N GLY A 128 11.19 -3.18 -11.59
CA GLY A 128 11.92 -4.45 -11.55
C GLY A 128 11.43 -5.41 -10.48
N SER A 129 12.17 -6.50 -10.31
CA SER A 129 11.77 -7.57 -9.40
C SER A 129 12.23 -7.33 -7.97
N VAL A 130 11.33 -7.60 -7.03
CA VAL A 130 11.53 -7.47 -5.59
C VAL A 130 11.44 -8.85 -4.95
N LYS A 131 12.34 -9.15 -4.01
CA LYS A 131 12.26 -10.33 -3.16
C LYS A 131 12.01 -9.89 -1.72
N ILE A 132 11.04 -10.49 -1.05
CA ILE A 132 10.72 -10.18 0.35
C ILE A 132 10.46 -11.46 1.13
N PHE A 133 10.76 -11.42 2.42
CA PHE A 133 10.26 -12.43 3.34
C PHE A 133 8.83 -12.09 3.74
N THR A 134 7.97 -13.10 3.73
CA THR A 134 6.56 -13.01 4.16
C THR A 134 6.35 -13.87 5.40
N HIS A 135 5.26 -13.70 6.14
CA HIS A 135 4.96 -14.58 7.28
C HIS A 135 4.60 -15.98 6.79
N SER A 136 5.04 -17.02 7.50
CA SER A 136 4.67 -18.42 7.19
C SER A 136 3.18 -18.72 7.38
N LEU A 137 2.52 -18.03 8.31
CA LEU A 137 1.10 -18.17 8.58
C LEU A 137 0.26 -17.44 7.52
N SER A 138 -1.04 -17.78 7.47
CA SER A 138 -1.98 -17.23 6.50
C SER A 138 -2.50 -15.85 6.89
N ASP A 139 -1.63 -14.85 7.07
CA ASP A 139 -2.08 -13.46 7.06
C ASP A 139 -2.50 -13.03 5.66
N ILE A 140 -3.39 -12.03 5.58
CA ILE A 140 -4.00 -11.61 4.32
C ILE A 140 -2.93 -11.15 3.33
N ILE A 141 -1.97 -10.33 3.78
CA ILE A 141 -0.91 -9.75 2.95
C ILE A 141 -0.03 -10.86 2.39
N SER A 142 0.56 -11.68 3.26
CA SER A 142 1.41 -12.80 2.83
C SER A 142 0.63 -13.78 1.95
N SER A 143 -0.64 -14.08 2.28
CA SER A 143 -1.46 -15.00 1.49
C SER A 143 -1.80 -14.46 0.10
N VAL A 144 -1.97 -13.15 -0.07
CA VAL A 144 -2.14 -12.54 -1.39
C VAL A 144 -0.83 -12.58 -2.17
N ILE A 145 0.29 -12.23 -1.54
CA ILE A 145 1.62 -12.28 -2.16
C ILE A 145 1.95 -13.69 -2.66
N ARG A 146 1.65 -14.71 -1.85
CA ARG A 146 1.83 -16.11 -2.24
C ARG A 146 1.01 -16.53 -3.46
N ARG A 147 -0.19 -16.00 -3.61
CA ARG A 147 -1.16 -16.42 -4.65
C ARG A 147 -1.06 -15.61 -5.93
N VAL A 148 -0.88 -14.30 -5.79
CA VAL A 148 -1.01 -13.30 -6.87
C VAL A 148 0.31 -12.56 -7.12
N GLY A 149 1.32 -12.77 -6.28
CA GLY A 149 2.65 -12.19 -6.40
C GLY A 149 2.83 -10.96 -5.52
N ALA A 150 1.88 -10.02 -5.48
CA ALA A 150 2.01 -8.81 -4.68
C ALA A 150 0.68 -8.39 -4.05
N PHE A 151 0.75 -7.86 -2.82
CA PHE A 151 -0.36 -7.11 -2.21
C PHE A 151 -0.26 -5.65 -2.66
N GLU A 152 -1.37 -5.05 -3.07
CA GLU A 152 -1.44 -3.64 -3.51
C GLU A 152 -0.42 -3.22 -4.59
N LEU A 153 -0.18 -4.08 -5.58
CA LEU A 153 0.81 -3.82 -6.64
C LEU A 153 0.61 -2.47 -7.34
N ASN A 154 -0.64 -2.06 -7.50
CA ASN A 154 -0.98 -0.76 -8.07
C ASN A 154 -0.43 0.39 -7.23
N THR A 155 -0.60 0.35 -5.91
CA THR A 155 -0.15 1.40 -4.99
C THR A 155 1.38 1.44 -4.90
N ILE A 156 2.03 0.28 -4.86
CA ILE A 156 3.51 0.18 -4.97
C ILE A 156 3.99 0.87 -6.24
N ASN A 157 3.41 0.55 -7.39
CA ASN A 157 3.82 1.14 -8.67
C ASN A 157 3.56 2.65 -8.74
N ARG A 158 2.51 3.15 -8.08
CA ARG A 158 2.21 4.59 -7.99
C ARG A 158 3.25 5.31 -7.13
N VAL A 159 3.62 4.74 -5.98
CA VAL A 159 4.69 5.27 -5.12
C VAL A 159 6.01 5.32 -5.88
N LEU A 160 6.41 4.21 -6.51
CA LEU A 160 7.64 4.13 -7.30
C LEU A 160 7.65 5.16 -8.44
N TYR A 161 6.53 5.33 -9.14
CA TYR A 161 6.42 6.34 -10.20
C TYR A 161 6.64 7.76 -9.66
N GLN A 162 6.14 8.10 -8.47
CA GLN A 162 6.39 9.42 -7.88
C GLN A 162 7.86 9.59 -7.48
N LEU A 163 8.46 8.58 -6.84
CA LEU A 163 9.88 8.58 -6.44
C LEU A 163 10.86 8.59 -7.64
N GLN A 164 10.43 8.12 -8.80
CA GLN A 164 11.24 8.16 -10.03
C GLN A 164 11.23 9.53 -10.71
N LYS A 165 10.24 10.40 -10.44
CA LYS A 165 10.19 11.76 -11.01
C LYS A 165 11.24 12.69 -10.43
N ASP A 166 11.64 12.49 -9.17
CA ASP A 166 12.65 13.30 -8.50
C ASP A 166 13.63 12.39 -7.74
N PRO A 167 14.87 12.24 -8.23
CA PRO A 167 15.86 11.41 -7.58
C PRO A 167 16.26 11.82 -6.15
N SER A 168 15.96 13.05 -5.74
CA SER A 168 16.20 13.55 -4.39
C SER A 168 15.09 13.21 -3.39
N MET A 169 13.95 12.69 -3.88
CA MET A 169 12.78 12.37 -3.07
C MET A 169 12.96 11.02 -2.36
N ASN A 170 12.73 11.00 -1.05
CA ASN A 170 12.78 9.80 -0.21
C ASN A 170 11.38 9.38 0.26
N LEU A 171 11.25 8.14 0.75
CA LEU A 171 9.96 7.58 1.16
C LEU A 171 9.79 7.55 2.68
N ILE A 172 8.63 7.98 3.16
CA ILE A 172 8.18 7.67 4.53
C ILE A 172 6.97 6.76 4.40
N ASP A 173 7.11 5.53 4.91
CA ASP A 173 6.18 4.43 4.73
C ASP A 173 5.57 4.05 6.09
N ILE A 174 4.36 4.57 6.35
CA ILE A 174 3.66 4.44 7.63
C ILE A 174 2.62 3.33 7.53
N GLY A 175 2.73 2.34 8.41
CA GLY A 175 2.05 1.06 8.24
C GLY A 175 2.74 0.26 7.13
N THR A 176 4.05 0.08 7.28
CA THR A 176 4.89 -0.55 6.26
C THR A 176 4.59 -2.05 6.10
N ASN A 177 3.95 -2.67 7.10
CA ASN A 177 3.73 -4.10 7.18
C ASN A 177 5.06 -4.84 6.95
N ILE A 178 5.11 -5.77 6.00
CA ILE A 178 6.34 -6.51 5.67
C ILE A 178 7.28 -5.75 4.71
N GLY A 179 7.08 -4.44 4.51
CA GLY A 179 8.06 -3.57 3.87
C GLY A 179 7.98 -3.45 2.35
N GLN A 180 6.87 -3.84 1.71
CA GLN A 180 6.76 -3.88 0.25
C GLN A 180 7.12 -2.54 -0.44
N HIS A 181 6.69 -1.42 0.14
CA HIS A 181 6.97 -0.08 -0.41
C HIS A 181 8.40 0.36 -0.10
N SER A 182 8.82 0.27 1.17
CA SER A 182 10.18 0.60 1.62
C SER A 182 11.28 -0.19 0.90
N ILE A 183 11.11 -1.51 0.76
CA ILE A 183 12.06 -2.37 0.07
C ILE A 183 12.14 -1.99 -1.41
N ALA A 184 11.01 -1.78 -2.07
CA ALA A 184 10.98 -1.38 -3.47
C ALA A 184 11.62 0.00 -3.69
N ALA A 185 11.37 0.96 -2.80
CA ALA A 185 12.01 2.28 -2.83
C ALA A 185 13.54 2.20 -2.65
N ALA A 186 14.00 1.36 -1.71
CA ALA A 186 15.42 1.15 -1.47
C ALA A 186 16.14 0.49 -2.67
N LEU A 187 15.49 -0.45 -3.35
CA LEU A 187 16.03 -1.10 -4.55
C LEU A 187 16.21 -0.14 -5.73
N ILE A 188 15.41 0.93 -5.83
CA ILE A 188 15.61 2.01 -6.82
C ILE A 188 16.52 3.13 -6.31
N GLY A 189 17.21 2.91 -5.19
CA GLY A 189 18.22 3.82 -4.66
C GLY A 189 17.70 4.96 -3.78
N ARG A 190 16.45 4.90 -3.30
CA ARG A 190 15.91 5.88 -2.34
C ARG A 190 16.16 5.45 -0.90
N ASN A 191 16.23 6.41 0.00
CA ASN A 191 16.17 6.12 1.43
C ASN A 191 14.70 6.01 1.86
N SER A 192 14.43 5.17 2.85
CA SER A 192 13.12 5.06 3.45
C SER A 192 13.15 5.08 4.97
N ILE A 193 12.11 5.67 5.56
CA ILE A 193 11.74 5.45 6.95
C ILE A 193 10.49 4.59 6.93
N ALA A 194 10.60 3.37 7.43
CA ALA A 194 9.51 2.40 7.47
C ALA A 194 9.01 2.26 8.90
N VAL A 195 7.71 2.46 9.11
CA VAL A 195 7.10 2.52 10.44
C VAL A 195 6.04 1.45 10.57
N ASP A 196 6.14 0.62 11.61
CA ASP A 196 5.12 -0.36 11.98
C ASP A 196 5.04 -0.53 13.50
N ALA A 197 3.85 -0.83 14.00
CA ALA A 197 3.64 -1.11 15.42
C ALA A 197 3.74 -2.60 15.75
N VAL A 198 3.77 -3.48 14.74
CA VAL A 198 3.87 -4.92 14.94
C VAL A 198 5.31 -5.37 14.78
N LYS A 199 5.90 -5.85 15.89
CA LYS A 199 7.27 -6.36 15.95
C LYS A 199 7.60 -7.38 14.84
N SER A 200 6.70 -8.32 14.56
CA SER A 200 6.96 -9.34 13.53
C SER A 200 7.01 -8.74 12.12
N ASN A 201 6.26 -7.69 11.83
CA ASN A 201 6.36 -6.95 10.56
C ASN A 201 7.77 -6.33 10.42
N ILE A 202 8.24 -5.64 11.46
CA ILE A 202 9.61 -5.06 11.50
C ILE A 202 10.69 -6.14 11.30
N GLU A 203 10.55 -7.32 11.92
CA GLU A 203 11.48 -8.44 11.73
C GLU A 203 11.56 -8.90 10.26
N HIS A 204 10.43 -8.92 9.54
CA HIS A 204 10.40 -9.27 8.11
C HIS A 204 11.06 -8.21 7.23
N VAL A 205 10.89 -6.93 7.58
CA VAL A 205 11.61 -5.85 6.89
C VAL A 205 13.12 -5.97 7.15
N CYS A 206 13.55 -6.21 8.40
CA CYS A 206 14.96 -6.44 8.75
C CYS A 206 15.54 -7.59 7.91
N ALA A 207 14.88 -8.75 7.87
CA ALA A 207 15.33 -9.92 7.14
C ALA A 207 15.46 -9.65 5.63
N SER A 208 14.46 -8.97 5.05
CA SER A 208 14.44 -8.68 3.61
C SER A 208 15.51 -7.66 3.23
N ALA A 209 15.65 -6.59 4.02
CA ALA A 209 16.64 -5.55 3.80
C ALA A 209 18.07 -6.09 3.93
N HIS A 210 18.31 -6.98 4.89
CA HIS A 210 19.58 -7.67 5.06
C HIS A 210 19.87 -8.59 3.86
N TYR A 211 18.93 -9.47 3.49
CA TYR A 211 19.10 -10.41 2.36
C TYR A 211 19.41 -9.71 1.04
N LEU A 212 18.82 -8.53 0.82
CA LEU A 212 19.04 -7.72 -0.38
C LEU A 212 20.26 -6.78 -0.27
N ASN A 213 20.91 -6.72 0.89
CA ASN A 213 22.00 -5.77 1.18
C ASN A 213 21.61 -4.30 0.93
N ILE A 214 20.42 -3.90 1.40
CA ILE A 214 19.85 -2.56 1.27
C ILE A 214 19.59 -1.89 2.63
N GLY A 215 20.00 -2.52 3.73
CA GLY A 215 19.73 -2.01 5.09
C GLY A 215 20.25 -0.60 5.34
N SER A 216 21.35 -0.18 4.72
CA SER A 216 21.84 1.21 4.85
C SER A 216 20.91 2.28 4.29
N ARG A 217 19.87 1.90 3.54
CA ARG A 217 18.87 2.80 2.96
C ARG A 217 17.56 2.81 3.74
N ILE A 218 17.40 1.92 4.72
CA ILE A 218 16.14 1.74 5.44
C ILE A 218 16.37 2.05 6.92
N THR A 219 15.58 2.97 7.46
CA THR A 219 15.46 3.22 8.89
C THR A 219 14.12 2.66 9.35
N LEU A 220 14.13 1.79 10.36
CA LEU A 220 12.93 1.16 10.89
C LEU A 220 12.51 1.83 12.18
N ILE A 221 11.21 2.10 12.30
CA ILE A 221 10.60 2.67 13.50
C ILE A 221 9.57 1.66 14.01
N HIS A 222 9.80 1.13 15.21
CA HIS A 222 8.85 0.24 15.88
C HIS A 222 8.04 1.03 16.90
N ASN A 223 6.96 1.64 16.42
CA ASN A 223 6.03 2.46 17.18
C ASN A 223 4.68 2.56 16.46
N ILE A 224 3.64 2.86 17.23
CA ILE A 224 2.42 3.48 16.68
C ILE A 224 2.75 4.93 16.31
N LEU A 225 2.24 5.42 15.18
CA LEU A 225 2.13 6.86 14.95
C LEU A 225 0.71 7.35 15.25
N SER A 226 0.60 8.44 16.01
CA SER A 226 -0.68 9.03 16.42
C SER A 226 -0.57 10.56 16.52
N ASP A 227 -1.66 11.17 16.97
CA ASP A 227 -1.78 12.60 17.30
C ASP A 227 -0.99 13.03 18.53
N SER A 228 -0.54 12.08 19.35
CA SER A 228 0.16 12.32 20.61
C SER A 228 1.03 11.13 21.01
N SER A 229 2.14 11.40 21.69
CA SER A 229 3.05 10.37 22.20
C SER A 229 2.48 9.68 23.45
N GLY A 230 3.10 8.55 23.83
CA GLY A 230 2.80 7.78 25.04
C GLY A 230 2.25 6.39 24.72
N THR A 231 1.82 5.66 25.74
CA THR A 231 1.34 4.28 25.54
C THR A 231 -0.07 4.25 24.94
N ARG A 232 -0.31 3.38 23.95
CA ARG A 232 -1.60 3.17 23.30
C ARG A 232 -1.89 1.68 23.15
N GLU A 233 -3.18 1.35 23.12
CA GLU A 233 -3.65 0.01 22.82
C GLU A 233 -3.60 -0.26 21.32
N LEU A 234 -2.75 -1.21 20.92
CA LEU A 234 -2.80 -1.83 19.61
C LEU A 234 -3.67 -3.09 19.70
N ARG A 235 -4.61 -3.23 18.79
CA ARG A 235 -5.46 -4.41 18.66
C ARG A 235 -5.23 -5.07 17.31
N TYR A 236 -5.04 -6.38 17.34
CA TYR A 236 -4.89 -7.19 16.13
C TYR A 236 -5.56 -8.56 16.30
N SER A 237 -5.71 -9.30 15.21
CA SER A 237 -6.37 -10.61 15.25
C SER A 237 -5.62 -11.59 16.15
N ALA A 238 -6.30 -12.15 17.16
CA ALA A 238 -5.73 -13.11 18.09
C ALA A 238 -5.39 -14.45 17.44
N SER A 239 -5.85 -14.71 16.22
CA SER A 239 -5.49 -15.93 15.49
C SER A 239 -4.03 -15.96 15.05
N ASN A 240 -3.24 -14.88 15.23
CA ASN A 240 -1.89 -14.74 14.66
C ASN A 240 -1.87 -14.98 13.13
N THR A 241 -3.03 -14.86 12.46
CA THR A 241 -3.19 -15.09 11.03
C THR A 241 -3.67 -13.83 10.32
N ASP A 242 -3.52 -12.65 10.91
CA ASP A 242 -3.91 -11.41 10.24
C ASP A 242 -3.11 -10.23 10.79
N PHE A 243 -1.83 -10.19 10.38
CA PHE A 243 -0.89 -9.11 10.73
C PHE A 243 -1.05 -7.87 9.83
N GLY A 244 -2.02 -7.86 8.91
CA GLY A 244 -2.32 -6.70 8.06
C GLY A 244 -3.36 -5.76 8.68
N LEU A 245 -4.40 -6.30 9.32
CA LEU A 245 -5.53 -5.52 9.84
C LEU A 245 -5.33 -4.97 11.27
N ASN A 246 -4.13 -4.50 11.60
CA ASN A 246 -3.85 -4.00 12.95
C ASN A 246 -4.39 -2.59 13.10
N HIS A 247 -5.09 -2.32 14.20
CA HIS A 247 -5.67 -1.00 14.46
C HIS A 247 -5.33 -0.50 15.85
N VAL A 248 -5.25 0.82 15.99
CA VAL A 248 -5.18 1.48 17.29
C VAL A 248 -6.60 1.67 17.79
N ASP A 249 -6.93 1.19 18.99
CA ASP A 249 -8.25 1.46 19.57
C ASP A 249 -8.25 2.82 20.27
N SER A 250 -8.43 3.89 19.49
CA SER A 250 -8.53 5.25 20.03
C SER A 250 -9.94 5.68 20.38
N ASP A 251 -10.97 5.05 19.79
CA ASP A 251 -12.34 5.61 19.78
C ASP A 251 -13.45 4.57 20.00
N GLY A 252 -13.13 3.30 20.35
CA GLY A 252 -14.12 2.23 20.51
C GLY A 252 -14.92 1.92 19.24
N ILE A 253 -14.43 2.40 18.09
CA ILE A 253 -15.09 2.30 16.79
C ILE A 253 -15.13 0.84 16.32
N TRP A 254 -14.11 0.05 16.67
CA TRP A 254 -14.01 -1.35 16.30
C TRP A 254 -15.06 -2.22 16.97
N ASP A 255 -15.39 -1.96 18.24
CA ASP A 255 -16.47 -2.68 18.92
C ASP A 255 -17.83 -2.41 18.25
N LYS A 256 -18.02 -1.19 17.71
CA LYS A 256 -19.21 -0.82 16.92
C LYS A 256 -19.21 -1.46 15.52
N MET A 257 -18.04 -1.60 14.86
CA MET A 257 -17.91 -2.24 13.55
C MET A 257 -18.07 -3.76 13.63
N ARG A 258 -17.52 -4.43 14.65
CA ARG A 258 -17.63 -5.88 14.89
C ARG A 258 -19.08 -6.34 14.99
N ARG A 259 -19.90 -5.56 15.70
CA ARG A 259 -21.34 -5.82 15.85
C ARG A 259 -22.11 -5.73 14.52
N LYS A 260 -21.57 -5.04 13.51
CA LYS A 260 -22.22 -4.76 12.23
C LYS A 260 -21.69 -5.63 11.07
N PHE A 261 -20.43 -6.06 11.10
CA PHE A 261 -19.78 -6.74 9.98
C PHE A 261 -19.53 -8.24 10.16
N SER A 262 -19.68 -8.81 11.37
CA SER A 262 -19.54 -10.26 11.53
C SER A 262 -20.29 -10.80 12.75
N GLY A 263 -21.30 -11.64 12.50
CA GLY A 263 -21.90 -12.53 13.52
C GLY A 263 -20.93 -13.62 14.03
N ARG A 264 -19.62 -13.45 13.83
CA ARG A 264 -18.54 -14.31 14.34
C ARG A 264 -17.65 -13.45 15.21
N HIS A 265 -17.48 -13.87 16.46
CA HIS A 265 -16.53 -13.28 17.39
C HIS A 265 -15.11 -13.46 16.83
N PHE A 266 -14.60 -12.47 16.09
CA PHE A 266 -13.16 -12.38 15.84
C PHE A 266 -12.49 -12.23 17.21
N LYS A 267 -11.69 -13.22 17.60
CA LYS A 267 -10.84 -13.11 18.78
C LYS A 267 -9.77 -12.07 18.45
N THR A 268 -9.67 -11.02 19.26
CA THR A 268 -8.66 -9.98 19.15
C THR A 268 -7.68 -10.10 20.30
N LYS A 269 -6.43 -9.74 20.04
CA LYS A 269 -5.39 -9.58 21.05
C LYS A 269 -5.12 -8.08 21.17
N THR A 270 -5.13 -7.59 22.40
CA THR A 270 -4.74 -6.21 22.72
C THR A 270 -3.35 -6.25 23.34
N VAL A 271 -2.48 -5.37 22.86
CA VAL A 271 -1.16 -5.13 23.44
C VAL A 271 -0.95 -3.64 23.66
N GLN A 272 -0.12 -3.28 24.63
CA GLN A 272 0.28 -1.90 24.86
C GLN A 272 1.55 -1.63 24.05
N GLU A 273 1.50 -0.61 23.20
CA GLU A 273 2.65 -0.19 22.38
C GLU A 273 2.92 1.30 22.56
N ASN A 274 4.18 1.69 22.35
CA ASN A 274 4.58 3.09 22.43
C ASN A 274 4.16 3.83 21.17
N ALA A 275 3.44 4.94 21.35
CA ALA A 275 3.11 5.88 20.30
C ALA A 275 4.10 7.05 20.25
N ALA A 276 4.41 7.46 19.03
CA ALA A 276 5.09 8.70 18.68
C ALA A 276 4.20 9.52 17.73
N THR A 277 4.55 10.77 17.50
CA THR A 277 3.93 11.60 16.47
C THR A 277 4.83 11.69 15.24
N LEU A 278 4.27 12.13 14.10
CA LEU A 278 5.09 12.45 12.92
C LEU A 278 6.12 13.55 13.25
N ASP A 279 5.75 14.53 14.07
CA ASP A 279 6.66 15.56 14.55
C ASP A 279 7.84 14.99 15.34
N ASN A 280 7.66 13.90 16.10
CA ASN A 280 8.76 13.25 16.81
C ASN A 280 9.80 12.66 15.85
N LEU A 281 9.42 12.24 14.62
CA LEU A 281 10.38 11.71 13.65
C LEU A 281 11.43 12.76 13.29
N LEU A 282 11.10 14.05 13.29
CA LEU A 282 12.05 15.14 13.00
C LEU A 282 13.29 15.15 13.92
N LEU A 283 13.23 14.45 15.05
CA LEU A 283 14.29 14.37 16.05
C LEU A 283 15.32 13.26 15.77
N ILE A 284 15.05 12.32 14.86
CA ILE A 284 16.02 11.27 14.53
C ILE A 284 17.09 11.81 13.55
N PRO A 285 18.37 11.44 13.71
CA PRO A 285 19.43 11.92 12.83
C PRO A 285 19.20 11.66 11.33
N GLN A 286 18.57 10.53 11.01
CA GLN A 286 18.32 10.10 9.64
C GLN A 286 17.42 11.08 8.88
N MET A 287 16.54 11.82 9.56
CA MET A 287 15.68 12.83 8.92
C MET A 287 16.44 13.96 8.23
N GLN A 288 17.72 14.17 8.54
CA GLN A 288 18.56 15.13 7.83
C GLN A 288 18.67 14.82 6.31
N GLN A 289 18.47 13.55 5.93
CA GLN A 289 18.47 13.10 4.54
C GLN A 289 17.09 13.24 3.85
N PHE A 290 16.03 13.58 4.58
CA PHE A 290 14.64 13.56 4.13
C PHE A 290 14.10 14.98 3.89
N LYS A 291 14.81 15.78 3.09
CA LYS A 291 14.36 17.15 2.76
C LYS A 291 13.11 17.15 1.88
N LYS A 292 13.07 16.29 0.86
CA LYS A 292 11.90 16.04 0.00
C LYS A 292 11.36 14.65 0.24
N VAL A 293 10.07 14.54 0.54
CA VAL A 293 9.46 13.26 0.92
C VAL A 293 8.18 12.97 0.17
N PHE A 294 8.01 11.70 -0.19
CA PHE A 294 6.72 11.12 -0.50
C PHE A 294 6.28 10.26 0.68
N ILE A 295 4.99 10.31 1.05
CA ILE A 295 4.48 9.61 2.23
C ILE A 295 3.44 8.57 1.79
N LYS A 296 3.53 7.35 2.31
CA LYS A 296 2.45 6.37 2.29
C LYS A 296 1.90 6.24 3.71
N ILE A 297 0.59 6.29 3.87
CA ILE A 297 -0.08 6.12 5.17
C ILE A 297 -1.22 5.12 5.02
N ASP A 298 -1.14 4.03 5.76
CA ASP A 298 -2.14 2.96 5.74
C ASP A 298 -2.02 2.26 7.08
N VAL A 299 -2.84 2.73 8.00
CA VAL A 299 -2.83 2.34 9.42
C VAL A 299 -4.26 1.98 9.83
N GLU A 300 -5.00 1.40 8.88
CA GLU A 300 -6.31 0.76 9.06
C GLU A 300 -7.34 1.68 9.75
N GLY A 301 -7.42 2.94 9.30
CA GLY A 301 -8.38 3.94 9.79
C GLY A 301 -7.82 4.95 10.79
N HIS A 302 -6.55 4.82 11.18
CA HIS A 302 -5.87 5.74 12.10
C HIS A 302 -5.16 6.92 11.41
N GLU A 303 -5.32 7.08 10.09
CA GLU A 303 -4.60 8.05 9.26
C GLU A 303 -4.81 9.49 9.75
N HIS A 304 -6.05 9.83 10.10
CA HIS A 304 -6.40 11.17 10.61
C HIS A 304 -5.63 11.53 11.89
N ARG A 305 -5.35 10.56 12.78
CA ARG A 305 -4.58 10.78 14.01
C ARG A 305 -3.11 10.95 13.70
N VAL A 306 -2.55 10.12 12.81
CA VAL A 306 -1.18 10.29 12.30
C VAL A 306 -0.98 11.72 11.77
N LEU A 307 -1.92 12.22 10.96
CA LEU A 307 -1.84 13.57 10.40
C LEU A 307 -1.99 14.68 11.46
N LEU A 308 -2.86 14.51 12.45
CA LEU A 308 -2.97 15.47 13.56
C LEU A 308 -1.65 15.65 14.34
N GLY A 309 -0.80 14.62 14.36
CA GLY A 309 0.55 14.64 14.95
C GLY A 309 1.67 15.15 14.04
N ALA A 310 1.35 15.79 12.90
CA ALA A 310 2.31 16.15 11.86
C ALA A 310 2.46 17.68 11.64
N LYS A 311 2.06 18.51 12.60
CA LYS A 311 1.97 19.96 12.40
C LYS A 311 3.32 20.60 12.10
N GLU A 312 4.36 20.25 12.84
CA GLU A 312 5.72 20.77 12.60
C GLU A 312 6.40 20.05 11.44
N PHE A 313 6.04 18.80 11.20
CA PHE A 313 6.53 17.98 10.09
C PHE A 313 6.24 18.63 8.74
N PHE A 314 4.98 19.04 8.49
CA PHE A 314 4.59 19.70 7.24
C PHE A 314 5.11 21.13 7.10
N LYS A 315 5.57 21.76 8.19
CA LYS A 315 6.26 23.07 8.13
C LYS A 315 7.72 22.94 7.75
N ARG A 316 8.37 21.84 8.14
CA ARG A 316 9.83 21.68 8.03
C ARG A 316 10.28 20.91 6.80
N LEU A 317 9.44 20.01 6.29
CA LEU A 317 9.80 19.18 5.15
C LEU A 317 9.05 19.59 3.89
N ASP A 318 9.70 19.39 2.76
CA ASP A 318 9.08 19.52 1.45
C ASP A 318 8.32 18.22 1.13
N VAL A 319 7.06 18.15 1.55
CA VAL A 319 6.18 16.99 1.29
C VAL A 319 5.63 17.08 -0.13
N GLN A 320 6.11 16.19 -1.00
CA GLN A 320 5.84 16.20 -2.43
C GLN A 320 4.57 15.43 -2.81
N GLY A 321 4.05 14.61 -1.90
CA GLY A 321 2.81 13.89 -2.08
C GLY A 321 2.57 12.89 -0.96
N ILE A 322 1.29 12.52 -0.80
CA ILE A 322 0.85 11.53 0.17
C ILE A 322 -0.09 10.57 -0.54
N ILE A 323 0.07 9.27 -0.38
CA ILE A 323 -0.97 8.30 -0.71
C ILE A 323 -1.47 7.67 0.58
N MET A 324 -2.78 7.61 0.76
CA MET A 324 -3.36 7.03 1.96
C MET A 324 -4.62 6.21 1.69
N GLU A 325 -4.84 5.22 2.53
CA GLU A 325 -6.08 4.45 2.52
C GLU A 325 -7.25 5.35 2.97
N TRP A 326 -8.23 5.49 2.09
CA TRP A 326 -9.40 6.33 2.24
C TRP A 326 -10.66 5.53 2.59
N ALA A 327 -10.68 4.23 2.28
CA ALA A 327 -11.86 3.37 2.47
C ALA A 327 -12.41 3.42 3.91
N TRP A 328 -11.52 3.51 4.92
CA TRP A 328 -11.90 3.61 6.33
C TRP A 328 -12.58 4.93 6.72
N HIS A 329 -12.43 5.97 5.90
CA HIS A 329 -12.94 7.32 6.21
C HIS A 329 -14.22 7.66 5.48
N VAL A 330 -14.68 6.83 4.55
CA VAL A 330 -15.92 7.06 3.81
C VAL A 330 -17.10 7.22 4.78
N LYS A 331 -17.74 8.41 4.74
CA LYS A 331 -18.87 8.79 5.61
C LYS A 331 -18.54 8.76 7.11
N ARG A 332 -17.29 9.07 7.50
CA ARG A 332 -16.85 9.17 8.89
C ARG A 332 -16.38 10.59 9.22
N PRO A 333 -16.48 11.05 10.49
CA PRO A 333 -15.95 12.37 10.89
C PRO A 333 -14.45 12.56 10.55
N SER A 334 -13.68 11.47 10.57
CA SER A 334 -12.27 11.47 10.18
C SER A 334 -12.03 11.98 8.74
N SER A 335 -12.99 11.80 7.80
CA SER A 335 -12.83 12.34 6.44
C SER A 335 -12.76 13.85 6.42
N GLU A 336 -13.55 14.52 7.27
CA GLU A 336 -13.55 15.97 7.35
C GLU A 336 -12.25 16.48 7.99
N ILE A 337 -11.76 15.79 9.03
CA ILE A 337 -10.46 16.10 9.65
C ILE A 337 -9.34 16.05 8.60
N ILE A 338 -9.26 14.96 7.83
CA ILE A 338 -8.22 14.80 6.80
C ILE A 338 -8.34 15.88 5.73
N LYS A 339 -9.54 16.10 5.19
CA LYS A 339 -9.76 17.13 4.15
C LYS A 339 -9.36 18.52 4.64
N THR A 340 -9.69 18.87 5.88
CA THR A 340 -9.32 20.16 6.48
C THR A 340 -7.80 20.30 6.58
N LEU A 341 -7.10 19.32 7.16
CA LEU A 341 -5.63 19.36 7.25
C LEU A 341 -4.96 19.42 5.88
N MET A 342 -5.42 18.63 4.92
CA MET A 342 -4.89 18.64 3.56
C MET A 342 -5.10 20.00 2.88
N ALA A 343 -6.28 20.62 3.05
CA ALA A 343 -6.55 21.95 2.52
C ALA A 343 -5.67 23.02 3.19
N GLU A 344 -5.49 22.97 4.51
CA GLU A 344 -4.59 23.87 5.26
C GLU A 344 -3.15 23.78 4.75
N TRP A 345 -2.67 22.56 4.46
CA TRP A 345 -1.34 22.34 3.88
C TRP A 345 -1.28 22.49 2.36
N LYS A 346 -2.36 23.00 1.74
CA LYS A 346 -2.47 23.26 0.29
C LYS A 346 -2.28 22.01 -0.57
N PHE A 347 -2.90 20.90 -0.19
CA PHE A 347 -2.97 19.67 -0.98
C PHE A 347 -4.34 19.52 -1.65
N LYS A 348 -4.35 18.84 -2.79
CA LYS A 348 -5.57 18.41 -3.50
C LYS A 348 -5.64 16.90 -3.64
N PRO A 349 -6.85 16.31 -3.59
CA PRO A 349 -7.05 14.88 -3.76
C PRO A 349 -7.08 14.49 -5.23
N PHE A 350 -6.46 13.37 -5.56
CA PHE A 350 -6.41 12.79 -6.89
C PHE A 350 -6.64 11.28 -6.82
N ARG A 351 -7.30 10.75 -7.85
CA ARG A 351 -7.25 9.33 -8.19
C ARG A 351 -6.11 9.14 -9.17
N MET A 352 -5.24 8.18 -8.89
CA MET A 352 -4.20 7.79 -9.83
C MET A 352 -4.64 6.55 -10.59
N PHE A 353 -4.56 6.59 -11.92
CA PHE A 353 -4.78 5.42 -12.77
C PHE A 353 -3.58 5.28 -13.71
N ARG A 354 -2.78 4.23 -13.50
CA ARG A 354 -1.46 4.08 -14.11
C ARG A 354 -0.60 5.32 -13.84
N THR A 355 -0.31 6.13 -14.86
CA THR A 355 0.49 7.36 -14.77
C THR A 355 -0.36 8.64 -14.78
N THR A 356 -1.67 8.52 -15.02
CA THR A 356 -2.61 9.64 -15.11
C THR A 356 -3.23 9.96 -13.76
N GLN A 357 -3.39 11.26 -13.47
CA GLN A 357 -3.98 11.79 -12.24
C GLN A 357 -5.32 12.45 -12.58
N PHE A 358 -6.37 12.10 -11.83
CA PHE A 358 -7.71 12.66 -11.96
C PHE A 358 -8.05 13.44 -10.69
N ASP A 359 -8.27 14.74 -10.82
CA ASP A 359 -8.64 15.61 -9.69
C ASP A 359 -10.00 15.16 -9.12
N LEU A 360 -10.03 14.92 -7.81
CA LEU A 360 -11.21 14.47 -7.08
C LEU A 360 -11.96 15.62 -6.38
N SER A 361 -11.48 16.86 -6.47
CA SER A 361 -12.02 18.02 -5.73
C SER A 361 -13.49 18.31 -6.04
N ALA A 362 -13.95 18.00 -7.26
CA ALA A 362 -15.34 18.17 -7.68
C ALA A 362 -16.23 16.95 -7.39
N ILE A 363 -15.64 15.85 -6.90
CA ILE A 363 -16.34 14.59 -6.62
C ILE A 363 -16.61 14.48 -5.13
N GLN A 364 -17.82 14.06 -4.75
CA GLN A 364 -18.15 13.83 -3.34
C GLN A 364 -17.20 12.79 -2.73
N SER A 365 -16.65 13.08 -1.55
CA SER A 365 -15.58 12.28 -0.94
C SER A 365 -16.00 10.88 -0.49
N ASN A 366 -17.30 10.59 -0.47
CA ASN A 366 -17.85 9.25 -0.28
C ASN A 366 -17.77 8.35 -1.53
N LEU A 367 -17.45 8.92 -2.70
CA LEU A 367 -17.28 8.21 -3.99
C LEU A 367 -15.80 8.10 -4.40
N TRP A 368 -14.89 8.60 -3.58
CA TRP A 368 -13.45 8.49 -3.84
C TRP A 368 -12.99 7.03 -3.80
N PRO A 369 -11.90 6.68 -4.52
CA PRO A 369 -11.35 5.32 -4.53
C PRO A 369 -10.82 4.89 -3.15
N GLN A 370 -10.47 3.60 -3.03
CA GLN A 370 -9.86 3.05 -1.81
C GLN A 370 -8.60 3.82 -1.40
N ASP A 371 -7.68 4.10 -2.33
CA ASP A 371 -6.50 4.93 -2.08
C ASP A 371 -6.64 6.30 -2.73
N VAL A 372 -6.39 7.35 -1.95
CA VAL A 372 -6.38 8.73 -2.43
C VAL A 372 -4.96 9.27 -2.44
N LEU A 373 -4.55 9.82 -3.59
CA LEU A 373 -3.28 10.51 -3.76
C LEU A 373 -3.50 12.01 -3.51
N TRP A 374 -2.83 12.57 -2.52
CA TRP A 374 -2.81 13.99 -2.23
C TRP A 374 -1.54 14.61 -2.80
N LEU A 375 -1.68 15.65 -3.62
CA LEU A 375 -0.55 16.37 -4.20
C LEU A 375 -0.60 17.84 -3.83
N PRO A 376 0.55 18.50 -3.62
CA PRO A 376 0.60 19.92 -3.32
C PRO A 376 0.03 20.71 -4.51
N ILE A 377 -0.74 21.75 -4.20
CA ILE A 377 -1.20 22.73 -5.16
C ILE A 377 0.03 23.50 -5.62
N LYS A 378 0.51 23.20 -6.83
CA LYS A 378 1.55 24.01 -7.45
C LYS A 378 0.97 25.39 -7.72
N ASN A 379 1.52 26.41 -7.08
CA ASN A 379 1.29 27.78 -7.53
C ASN A 379 1.86 27.86 -8.94
N ASN A 380 0.99 28.11 -9.93
CA ASN A 380 1.42 28.48 -11.27
C ASN A 380 2.04 29.89 -11.21
N THR A 381 3.18 30.06 -10.55
CA THR A 381 4.10 31.12 -10.90
C THR A 381 4.81 30.66 -12.16
N LYS A 382 4.17 30.88 -13.30
CA LYS A 382 4.91 31.20 -14.52
C LYS A 382 5.76 32.41 -14.16
N VAL A 383 7.07 32.21 -14.05
CA VAL A 383 8.06 33.28 -14.21
C VAL A 383 8.62 33.11 -15.62
#